data_AF-A0A316TFN3-F1
#
_entry.id   AF-A0A316TFN3-F1
#
_cell.length_a   1.000
_cell.length_b   1.000
_cell.length_c   1.000
_cell.angle_alpha   90.00
_cell.angle_beta   90.00
_cell.angle_gamma   90.00
#
_symmetry.space_group_name_H-M   'P 1'
#
loop_
_entity.id
_entity.type
_entity.pdbx_description
1 polymer ?
#
loop_
_entity_poly.entity_id
_entity_poly.type
_entity_poly.pdbx_seq_one_letter_code
_entity_poly.pdbx_strand_id
1 'polypeptide(L)'
;MNIDWFLPVTWLSLGVVVVGSGLRAHHSLTGYRTGVYATSALWVLGGAAGNLWLLARGGDYSGFADGASSDFVRETWETLVVPHHTFFIGLLIVGETLAGLLVLVPGRVRQAALLSLIGFNVLLLSFGWAYLVWTVPLVLALALLWHAGRPAGAARVVGPGHSGRATVGGSELCDEA
;
A
#
# COMPACT_ATOMS: atom_id res chain seq x y z
N MET A 1 23.76 18.45 6.55
CA MET A 1 22.57 18.44 5.67
C MET A 1 21.50 19.24 6.38
N ASN A 2 20.97 20.30 5.78
CA ASN A 2 19.86 21.04 6.38
C ASN A 2 18.68 20.07 6.58
N ILE A 3 18.14 20.02 7.79
CA ILE A 3 17.06 19.09 8.15
C ILE A 3 15.81 19.29 7.28
N ASP A 4 15.65 20.50 6.73
CA ASP A 4 14.55 20.86 5.83
C ASP A 4 14.56 20.05 4.53
N TRP A 5 15.72 19.55 4.10
CA TRP A 5 15.84 18.69 2.91
C TRP A 5 15.64 17.20 3.21
N PHE A 6 15.68 16.80 4.48
CA PHE A 6 15.56 15.39 4.85
C PHE A 6 14.23 14.80 4.39
N LEU A 7 13.12 15.51 4.61
CA LEU A 7 11.78 15.03 4.22
C LEU A 7 11.61 14.94 2.71
N PRO A 8 11.85 16.00 1.90
CA PRO A 8 11.74 15.90 0.45
C PRO A 8 12.62 14.81 -0.16
N VAL A 9 13.85 14.67 0.31
CA VAL A 9 14.77 13.63 -0.18
C VAL A 9 14.28 12.23 0.20
N THR A 10 13.78 12.04 1.42
CA THR A 10 13.23 10.76 1.88
C THR A 10 12.02 10.36 1.04
N TRP A 11 11.07 11.27 0.85
CA TRP A 11 9.90 11.05 0.00
C TRP A 11 10.30 10.71 -1.43
N LEU A 12 11.11 11.54 -2.10
CA LEU A 12 11.49 11.32 -3.49
C LEU A 12 12.29 10.02 -3.68
N SER A 13 13.30 9.76 -2.84
CA SER A 13 14.15 8.58 -2.97
C SER A 13 13.37 7.29 -2.77
N LEU A 14 12.58 7.19 -1.69
CA LEU A 14 11.78 6.00 -1.42
C LEU A 14 10.64 5.86 -2.43
N GLY A 15 10.03 6.96 -2.86
CA GLY A 15 9.03 6.96 -3.94
C GLY A 15 9.57 6.36 -5.24
N VAL A 16 10.76 6.80 -5.68
CA VAL A 16 11.43 6.23 -6.87
C VAL A 16 11.71 4.73 -6.69
N VAL A 17 12.15 4.30 -5.51
CA VAL A 17 12.40 2.88 -5.22
C VAL A 17 11.11 2.08 -5.26
N VAL A 18 10.01 2.59 -4.69
CA VAL A 18 8.69 1.94 -4.72
C VAL A 18 8.21 1.80 -6.16
N VAL A 19 8.27 2.87 -6.96
CA VAL A 19 7.85 2.84 -8.37
C VAL A 19 8.68 1.86 -9.18
N GLY A 20 10.02 1.96 -9.10
CA GLY A 20 10.92 1.07 -9.82
C GLY A 20 10.79 -0.39 -9.40
N SER A 21 10.44 -0.66 -8.13
CA SER A 21 10.22 -2.02 -7.62
C SER A 21 8.85 -2.56 -8.01
N GLY A 22 7.81 -1.73 -7.99
CA GLY A 22 6.45 -2.07 -8.42
C GLY A 22 6.41 -2.53 -9.87
N LEU A 23 7.10 -1.82 -10.76
CA LEU A 23 7.24 -2.20 -12.18
C LEU A 23 7.92 -3.57 -12.36
N ARG A 24 8.79 -3.98 -11.44
CA ARG A 24 9.51 -5.26 -11.48
C ARG A 24 8.84 -6.38 -10.69
N ALA A 25 7.78 -6.06 -9.92
CA ALA A 25 7.21 -6.95 -8.92
C ALA A 25 6.68 -8.27 -9.50
N HIS A 26 6.17 -8.26 -10.72
CA HIS A 26 5.66 -9.46 -11.40
C HIS A 26 6.75 -10.42 -11.90
N HIS A 27 7.95 -9.90 -12.15
CA HIS A 27 9.05 -10.67 -12.75
C HIS A 27 10.17 -11.01 -11.77
N SER A 28 10.17 -10.39 -10.58
CA SER A 28 11.25 -10.55 -9.60
C SER A 28 10.73 -10.57 -8.18
N LEU A 29 10.98 -11.68 -7.46
CA LEU A 29 10.70 -11.79 -6.04
C LEU A 29 11.50 -10.75 -5.22
N THR A 30 12.74 -10.49 -5.63
CA THR A 30 13.57 -9.45 -5.01
C THR A 30 12.94 -8.07 -5.24
N GLY A 31 12.51 -7.77 -6.47
CA GLY A 31 11.79 -6.53 -6.79
C GLY A 31 10.53 -6.35 -5.94
N TYR A 32 9.70 -7.40 -5.80
CA TYR A 32 8.53 -7.36 -4.94
C TYR A 32 8.88 -7.09 -3.47
N ARG A 33 9.87 -7.80 -2.91
CA ARG A 33 10.30 -7.60 -1.51
C ARG A 33 10.85 -6.19 -1.28
N THR A 34 11.71 -5.71 -2.18
CA THR A 34 12.22 -4.34 -2.11
C THR A 34 11.09 -3.32 -2.15
N GLY A 35 10.09 -3.50 -3.02
CA GLY A 35 8.93 -2.63 -3.08
C GLY A 35 8.10 -2.62 -1.80
N VAL A 36 7.89 -3.78 -1.18
CA VAL A 36 7.22 -3.91 0.12
C VAL A 36 7.99 -3.18 1.23
N TYR A 37 9.30 -3.39 1.35
CA TYR A 37 10.11 -2.73 2.36
C TYR A 37 10.22 -1.22 2.13
N ALA A 38 10.41 -0.78 0.88
CA ALA A 38 10.46 0.63 0.53
C ALA A 38 9.12 1.32 0.79
N THR A 39 8.00 0.64 0.53
CA THR A 39 6.66 1.14 0.87
C THR A 39 6.55 1.33 2.39
N SER A 40 6.90 0.31 3.18
CA SER A 40 6.89 0.41 4.64
C SER A 40 7.75 1.58 5.15
N ALA A 41 8.97 1.71 4.64
CA ALA A 41 9.88 2.79 4.99
C ALA A 41 9.31 4.17 4.60
N LEU A 42 8.69 4.30 3.42
CA LEU A 42 8.11 5.55 2.95
C LEU A 42 7.00 6.04 3.90
N TRP A 43 6.10 5.15 4.31
CA TRP A 43 4.99 5.50 5.19
C TRP A 43 5.42 5.78 6.63
N VAL A 44 6.39 5.03 7.15
CA VAL A 44 6.87 5.23 8.52
C VAL A 44 7.79 6.46 8.62
N LEU A 45 8.74 6.61 7.70
CA LEU A 45 9.75 7.68 7.75
C LEU A 45 9.28 8.97 7.07
N GLY A 46 8.71 8.86 5.87
CA GLY A 46 8.22 10.02 5.13
C GLY A 46 6.91 10.56 5.71
N GLY A 47 5.94 9.67 5.90
CA GLY A 47 4.62 10.00 6.46
C GLY A 47 4.67 10.24 7.96
N ALA A 48 4.67 9.16 8.74
CA ALA A 48 4.45 9.23 10.18
C ALA A 48 5.51 10.07 10.92
N ALA A 49 6.80 9.81 10.67
CA ALA A 49 7.88 10.58 11.31
C ALA A 49 7.92 12.03 10.81
N GLY A 50 7.60 12.28 9.53
CA GLY A 50 7.51 13.64 8.98
C GLY A 50 6.38 14.45 9.61
N ASN A 51 5.19 13.87 9.70
CA ASN A 51 4.03 14.49 10.36
C ASN A 51 4.29 14.70 11.86
N LEU A 52 4.90 13.73 12.55
CA LEU A 52 5.27 13.87 13.95
C LEU A 52 6.26 15.02 14.15
N TRP A 53 7.25 15.14 13.27
CA TRP A 53 8.25 16.21 13.35
C TRP A 53 7.64 17.59 13.13
N LEU A 54 6.73 17.74 12.15
CA LEU A 54 6.01 18.99 11.90
C LEU A 54 5.15 19.38 13.10
N LEU A 55 4.39 18.41 13.65
CA LEU A 55 3.55 18.63 14.81
C LEU A 55 4.36 19.02 16.05
N ALA A 56 5.50 18.35 16.29
CA ALA A 56 6.40 18.64 17.40
C ALA A 56 7.04 20.05 17.32
N ARG A 57 7.13 20.63 16.12
CA ARG A 57 7.61 22.00 15.88
C ARG A 57 6.51 23.07 15.96
N GLY A 58 5.27 22.67 16.22
CA GLY A 58 4.13 23.59 16.24
C GLY A 58 3.60 23.95 14.85
N GLY A 59 3.82 23.09 13.83
CA GLY A 59 3.17 23.24 12.53
C GLY A 59 1.66 23.06 12.69
N ASP A 60 0.89 24.08 12.29
CA ASP A 60 -0.55 24.13 12.49
C ASP A 60 -1.36 23.60 11.29
N TYR A 61 -0.67 23.21 10.22
CA TYR A 61 -1.24 22.70 8.97
C TYR A 61 -2.21 23.66 8.29
N SER A 62 -2.16 24.96 8.64
CA SER A 62 -2.89 26.02 7.94
C SER A 62 -2.42 26.13 6.50
N GLY A 63 -3.35 26.40 5.57
CA GLY A 63 -3.05 26.55 4.14
C GLY A 63 -2.71 25.25 3.41
N PHE A 64 -2.68 24.10 4.09
CA PHE A 64 -2.48 22.79 3.44
C PHE A 64 -3.56 22.50 2.39
N ALA A 65 -4.78 22.97 2.61
CA ALA A 65 -5.92 22.80 1.72
C ALA A 65 -6.17 23.99 0.77
N ASP A 66 -5.24 24.95 0.66
CA ASP A 66 -5.39 26.10 -0.24
C ASP A 66 -5.55 25.70 -1.70
N GLY A 67 -4.89 24.60 -2.10
CA GLY A 67 -4.99 24.02 -3.43
C GLY A 67 -6.18 23.09 -3.65
N ALA A 68 -7.07 22.91 -2.67
CA ALA A 68 -8.13 21.92 -2.72
C ALA A 68 -9.06 22.13 -3.92
N SER A 69 -9.48 21.03 -4.53
CA SER A 69 -10.30 21.03 -5.75
C SER A 69 -11.76 21.44 -5.49
N SER A 70 -12.16 21.55 -4.22
CA SER A 70 -13.52 21.87 -3.79
C SER A 70 -13.49 22.74 -2.53
N ASP A 71 -14.36 23.76 -2.50
CA ASP A 71 -14.52 24.66 -1.35
C ASP A 71 -14.90 23.89 -0.09
N PHE A 72 -15.71 22.84 -0.21
CA PHE A 72 -16.08 21.97 0.91
C PHE A 72 -14.85 21.38 1.61
N VAL A 73 -13.85 20.93 0.85
CA VAL A 73 -12.63 20.32 1.41
C VAL A 73 -11.79 21.37 2.12
N ARG A 74 -11.61 22.54 1.49
CA ARG A 74 -10.87 23.67 2.07
C ARG A 74 -11.52 24.16 3.35
N GLU A 75 -12.83 24.42 3.32
CA GLU A 75 -13.57 24.91 4.49
C GLU A 75 -13.60 23.88 5.61
N THR A 76 -13.84 22.60 5.31
CA THR A 76 -13.80 21.54 6.34
C THR A 76 -12.42 21.44 6.97
N TRP A 77 -11.35 21.55 6.18
CA TRP A 77 -9.98 21.52 6.70
C TRP A 77 -9.72 22.68 7.67
N GLU A 78 -10.00 23.91 7.25
CA GLU A 78 -9.74 25.13 8.04
C GLU A 78 -10.64 25.22 9.28
N THR A 79 -11.87 24.73 9.22
CA THR A 79 -12.83 24.85 10.34
C THR A 79 -12.79 23.68 11.31
N LEU A 80 -12.43 22.47 10.87
CA LEU A 80 -12.44 21.26 11.70
C LEU A 80 -11.06 20.72 12.00
N VAL A 81 -10.19 20.62 10.99
CA VAL A 81 -8.87 19.98 11.13
C VAL A 81 -7.88 20.93 11.76
N VAL A 82 -7.72 22.15 11.24
CA VAL A 82 -6.73 23.13 11.74
C VAL A 82 -6.90 23.43 13.24
N PRO A 83 -8.12 23.69 13.78
CA PRO A 83 -8.31 23.94 15.21
C PRO A 83 -8.05 22.72 16.11
N HIS A 84 -8.05 21.52 15.52
CA HIS A 84 -7.90 20.25 16.22
C HIS A 84 -6.78 19.40 15.63
N HIS A 85 -5.75 20.04 15.05
CA HIS A 85 -4.75 19.34 14.23
C HIS A 85 -4.03 18.24 15.02
N THR A 86 -3.81 18.41 16.32
CA THR A 86 -3.10 17.42 17.14
C THR A 86 -3.84 16.10 17.15
N PHE A 87 -5.18 16.14 17.18
CA PHE A 87 -6.01 14.95 17.15
C PHE A 87 -6.03 14.31 15.77
N PHE A 88 -6.35 15.07 14.72
CA PHE A 88 -6.49 14.53 13.36
C PHE A 88 -5.16 14.10 12.75
N ILE A 89 -4.11 14.91 12.90
CA ILE A 89 -2.75 14.57 12.46
C ILE A 89 -2.16 13.47 13.34
N GLY A 90 -2.47 13.44 14.64
CA GLY A 90 -2.11 12.33 15.51
C GLY A 90 -2.71 11.00 15.03
N LEU A 91 -4.00 11.00 14.66
CA LEU A 91 -4.67 9.84 14.07
C LEU A 91 -4.05 9.44 12.72
N LEU A 92 -3.69 10.44 11.90
CA LEU A 92 -2.97 10.21 10.64
C LEU A 92 -1.63 9.51 10.88
N ILE A 93 -0.80 10.00 11.81
CA ILE A 93 0.49 9.39 12.16
C ILE A 93 0.32 7.93 12.59
N VAL A 94 -0.68 7.64 13.43
CA VAL A 94 -1.00 6.26 13.83
C VAL A 94 -1.42 5.42 12.63
N GLY A 95 -2.30 5.94 11.78
CA GLY A 95 -2.77 5.28 10.56
C GLY A 95 -1.63 4.96 9.58
N GLU A 96 -0.76 5.93 9.31
CA GLU A 96 0.43 5.78 8.46
C GLU A 96 1.41 4.75 9.02
N THR A 97 1.66 4.80 10.33
CA THR A 97 2.51 3.83 11.03
C THR A 97 1.93 2.42 10.91
N LEU A 98 0.64 2.25 11.23
CA LEU A 98 -0.03 0.95 11.15
C LEU A 98 -0.02 0.43 9.72
N ALA A 99 -0.41 1.23 8.73
CA ALA A 99 -0.41 0.80 7.34
C ALA A 99 1.00 0.42 6.85
N GLY A 100 2.01 1.24 7.18
CA GLY A 100 3.42 0.98 6.85
C GLY A 100 3.94 -0.33 7.46
N LEU A 101 3.59 -0.62 8.72
CA LEU A 101 3.99 -1.88 9.38
C LEU A 101 3.20 -3.08 8.88
N LEU A 102 1.88 -2.94 8.67
CA LEU A 102 1.00 -4.01 8.22
C LEU A 102 1.32 -4.46 6.78
N VAL A 103 1.86 -3.58 5.94
CA VAL A 103 2.39 -3.97 4.62
C VAL A 103 3.49 -5.04 4.74
N LEU A 104 4.23 -5.11 5.84
CA LEU A 104 5.26 -6.13 6.04
C LEU A 104 4.66 -7.51 6.32
N VAL A 105 3.43 -7.60 6.85
CA VAL A 105 2.77 -8.85 7.24
C VAL A 105 2.19 -9.56 6.01
N PRO A 106 2.77 -10.69 5.55
CA PRO A 106 2.35 -11.33 4.30
C PRO A 106 0.89 -11.83 4.33
N GLY A 107 0.32 -12.06 3.16
CA GLY A 107 -1.05 -12.57 3.00
C GLY A 107 -2.10 -11.46 2.95
N ARG A 108 -3.30 -11.72 3.51
CA ARG A 108 -4.45 -10.82 3.42
C ARG A 108 -4.22 -9.47 4.11
N VAL A 109 -3.40 -9.44 5.16
CA VAL A 109 -3.09 -8.22 5.92
C VAL A 109 -2.33 -7.22 5.05
N ARG A 110 -1.24 -7.64 4.39
CA ARG A 110 -0.54 -6.79 3.40
C ARG A 110 -1.45 -6.31 2.28
N GLN A 111 -2.34 -7.17 1.79
CA GLN A 111 -3.26 -6.80 0.70
C GLN A 111 -4.24 -5.70 1.15
N ALA A 112 -4.79 -5.81 2.36
CA ALA A 112 -5.62 -4.77 2.94
C ALA A 112 -4.81 -3.48 3.17
N ALA A 113 -3.60 -3.58 3.70
CA ALA A 113 -2.75 -2.42 3.94
C ALA A 113 -2.39 -1.68 2.63
N LEU A 114 -1.95 -2.41 1.59
CA LEU A 114 -1.69 -1.82 0.27
C LEU A 114 -2.93 -1.15 -0.32
N LEU A 115 -4.12 -1.75 -0.16
CA LEU A 115 -5.37 -1.15 -0.63
C LEU A 115 -5.71 0.13 0.15
N SER A 116 -5.53 0.14 1.47
CA SER A 116 -5.71 1.34 2.29
C SER A 116 -4.76 2.46 1.87
N LEU A 117 -3.50 2.13 1.55
CA LEU A 117 -2.51 3.11 1.08
C LEU A 117 -2.87 3.67 -0.30
N ILE A 118 -3.40 2.84 -1.20
CA ILE A 118 -3.96 3.30 -2.48
C ILE A 118 -5.12 4.26 -2.23
N GLY A 119 -6.08 3.87 -1.37
CA GLY A 119 -7.22 4.70 -1.01
C GLY A 119 -6.81 6.05 -0.43
N PHE A 120 -5.85 6.05 0.50
CA PHE A 120 -5.30 7.28 1.07
C PHE A 120 -4.70 8.19 0.00
N ASN A 121 -3.90 7.65 -0.92
CA ASN A 121 -3.31 8.43 -2.02
C ASN A 121 -4.36 9.00 -2.97
N VAL A 122 -5.43 8.25 -3.25
CA VAL A 122 -6.56 8.74 -4.05
C VAL A 122 -7.29 9.87 -3.33
N LEU A 123 -7.51 9.74 -2.02
CA LEU A 123 -8.12 10.80 -1.21
C LEU A 123 -7.26 12.07 -1.16
N LEU A 124 -5.94 11.96 -1.22
CA LEU A 124 -5.04 13.12 -1.30
C LEU A 124 -5.34 14.04 -2.49
N LEU A 125 -5.89 13.51 -3.59
CA LEU A 125 -6.25 14.32 -4.77
C LEU A 125 -7.36 15.35 -4.48
N SER A 126 -8.11 15.17 -3.39
CA SER A 126 -9.08 16.17 -2.93
C SER A 126 -8.41 17.49 -2.52
N PHE A 127 -7.15 17.45 -2.09
CA PHE A 127 -6.35 18.61 -1.71
C PHE A 127 -5.69 19.33 -2.88
N GLY A 128 -5.86 18.84 -4.11
CA GLY A 128 -5.51 19.59 -5.32
C GLY A 128 -4.84 18.80 -6.42
N TRP A 129 -4.83 19.39 -7.62
CA TRP A 129 -4.30 18.78 -8.83
C TRP A 129 -2.79 18.55 -8.81
N ALA A 130 -2.03 19.37 -8.07
CA ALA A 130 -0.59 19.23 -7.93
C ALA A 130 -0.18 17.84 -7.38
N TYR A 131 -1.04 17.22 -6.57
CA TYR A 131 -0.81 15.89 -6.03
C TYR A 131 -0.83 14.79 -7.10
N LEU A 132 -1.39 15.02 -8.30
CA LEU A 132 -1.40 14.02 -9.37
C LEU A 132 -0.01 13.53 -9.75
N VAL A 133 0.97 14.46 -9.82
CA VAL A 133 2.36 14.14 -10.20
C VAL A 133 2.97 13.10 -9.26
N TRP A 134 2.58 13.13 -7.99
CA TRP A 134 3.04 12.21 -6.96
C TRP A 134 2.15 10.96 -6.87
N THR A 135 0.84 11.17 -6.75
CA THR A 135 -0.15 10.13 -6.48
C THR A 135 -0.28 9.13 -7.61
N VAL A 136 -0.29 9.57 -8.88
CA VAL A 136 -0.49 8.66 -10.02
C VAL A 136 0.60 7.58 -10.10
N PRO A 137 1.91 7.91 -10.16
CA PRO A 137 2.94 6.88 -10.22
C PRO A 137 2.96 6.00 -8.96
N LEU A 138 2.71 6.58 -7.78
CA LEU A 138 2.71 5.82 -6.53
C LEU A 138 1.53 4.84 -6.45
N VAL A 139 0.31 5.26 -6.80
CA VAL A 139 -0.87 4.40 -6.85
C VAL A 139 -0.67 3.26 -7.83
N LEU A 140 -0.13 3.52 -9.03
CA LEU A 140 0.18 2.48 -10.00
C LEU A 140 1.19 1.47 -9.43
N ALA A 141 2.26 1.94 -8.77
CA ALA A 141 3.25 1.07 -8.16
C ALA A 141 2.66 0.20 -7.03
N LEU A 142 1.83 0.80 -6.16
CA LEU A 142 1.14 0.09 -5.09
C LEU A 142 0.14 -0.93 -5.63
N ALA A 143 -0.58 -0.59 -6.70
CA ALA A 143 -1.51 -1.51 -7.38
C ALA A 143 -0.78 -2.71 -8.00
N LEU A 144 0.41 -2.49 -8.59
CA LEU A 144 1.25 -3.57 -9.11
C LEU A 144 1.76 -4.48 -7.98
N LEU A 145 2.22 -3.92 -6.86
CA LEU A 145 2.61 -4.71 -5.68
C LEU A 145 1.44 -5.49 -5.11
N TRP A 146 0.26 -4.86 -5.03
CA TRP A 146 -0.96 -5.49 -4.58
C TRP A 146 -1.32 -6.67 -5.48
N HIS A 147 -1.35 -6.46 -6.80
CA HIS A 147 -1.68 -7.49 -7.78
C HIS A 147 -0.68 -8.65 -7.76
N ALA A 148 0.63 -8.37 -7.71
CA ALA A 148 1.69 -9.37 -7.62
C ALA A 148 1.62 -10.21 -6.33
N GLY A 149 1.10 -9.63 -5.24
CA GLY A 149 0.94 -10.31 -3.96
C GLY A 149 -0.36 -11.10 -3.79
N ARG A 150 -1.28 -11.09 -4.76
CA ARG A 150 -2.51 -11.88 -4.69
C ARG A 150 -2.17 -13.37 -4.85
N PRO A 151 -2.70 -14.26 -3.98
CA PRO A 151 -2.61 -15.69 -4.24
C PRO A 151 -3.24 -15.96 -5.61
N ALA A 152 -2.50 -16.62 -6.52
CA ALA A 152 -3.09 -17.14 -7.75
C ALA A 152 -4.29 -18.00 -7.32
N GLY A 153 -5.50 -17.48 -7.53
CA GLY A 153 -6.69 -18.02 -6.90
C GLY A 153 -6.87 -19.47 -7.29
N ALA A 154 -7.02 -20.37 -6.31
CA ALA A 154 -8.02 -21.44 -6.27
C ALA A 154 -8.37 -22.24 -7.56
N ALA A 155 -7.51 -22.28 -8.58
CA ALA A 155 -7.78 -22.85 -9.90
C ALA A 155 -7.06 -24.20 -10.13
N ARG A 156 -6.73 -24.92 -9.05
CA ARG A 156 -6.11 -26.26 -9.14
C ARG A 156 -6.73 -27.36 -8.29
N VAL A 157 -7.76 -27.07 -7.47
CA VAL A 157 -8.29 -28.07 -6.50
C VAL A 157 -9.66 -28.65 -6.87
N VAL A 158 -10.32 -28.15 -7.91
CA VAL A 158 -11.43 -28.89 -8.55
C VAL A 158 -10.91 -29.43 -9.88
N GLY A 159 -10.10 -30.48 -9.79
CA GLY A 159 -9.92 -31.37 -10.94
C GLY A 159 -11.27 -31.99 -11.30
N PRO A 160 -11.59 -32.20 -12.58
CA PRO A 160 -12.80 -32.90 -12.96
C PRO A 160 -12.70 -34.33 -12.41
N GLY A 161 -13.46 -34.60 -11.34
CA GLY A 161 -13.65 -35.95 -10.83
C GLY A 161 -14.22 -36.81 -11.94
N HIS A 162 -13.35 -37.51 -12.65
CA HIS A 162 -13.71 -38.65 -13.50
C HIS A 162 -14.06 -39.80 -12.56
N SER A 163 -15.22 -39.70 -11.92
CA SER A 163 -15.88 -40.81 -11.27
C SER A 163 -16.61 -41.60 -12.36
N GLY A 164 -15.95 -42.64 -12.86
CA GLY A 164 -16.57 -43.55 -13.82
C GLY A 164 -15.61 -44.59 -14.37
N ARG A 165 -15.40 -45.69 -13.64
CA ARG A 165 -15.89 -47.02 -14.04
C ARG A 165 -15.62 -48.07 -12.97
N ALA A 166 -16.70 -48.65 -12.47
CA ALA A 166 -16.69 -49.98 -11.86
C ALA A 166 -16.86 -51.03 -12.98
N THR A 167 -15.98 -52.02 -13.00
CA THR A 167 -16.10 -53.37 -13.57
C THR A 167 -15.15 -54.21 -12.72
N VAL A 168 -15.58 -54.96 -11.69
CA VAL A 168 -16.35 -56.22 -11.67
C VAL A 168 -15.80 -57.28 -12.64
N GLY A 169 -15.28 -58.37 -12.06
CA GLY A 169 -14.93 -59.66 -12.69
C GLY A 169 -13.44 -59.76 -13.07
N GLY A 170 -12.67 -60.78 -12.74
CA GLY A 170 -12.89 -62.10 -12.14
C GLY A 170 -11.58 -62.90 -12.28
N SER A 171 -11.33 -63.80 -11.32
CA SER A 171 -10.43 -64.96 -11.30
C SER A 171 -9.52 -65.31 -12.51
N GLU A 172 -8.24 -65.53 -12.23
CA GLU A 172 -7.28 -66.54 -12.76
C GLU A 172 -5.97 -66.30 -11.96
N LEU A 173 -5.37 -67.15 -11.11
CA LEU A 173 -5.31 -68.61 -10.89
C LEU A 173 -4.95 -69.40 -12.15
N CYS A 174 -3.67 -69.34 -12.53
CA CYS A 174 -2.83 -70.51 -12.81
C CYS A 174 -1.34 -70.09 -12.93
N ASP A 175 -0.49 -70.98 -12.40
CA ASP A 175 0.94 -71.18 -12.68
C ASP A 175 1.94 -70.10 -12.24
N GLU A 176 2.60 -70.34 -11.10
CA GLU A 176 4.02 -70.74 -11.07
C GLU A 176 4.47 -71.13 -9.65
N ALA A 177 5.31 -72.18 -9.59
CA ALA A 177 6.07 -72.76 -8.47
C ALA A 177 5.45 -73.95 -7.70
#